data_AF-A0A6A6QX71-F1
#
_entry.id   AF-A0A6A6QX71-F1
#
_cell.length_a   1.000
_cell.length_b   1.000
_cell.length_c   1.000
_cell.angle_alpha   90.00
_cell.angle_beta   90.00
_cell.angle_gamma   90.00
#
_symmetry.space_group_name_H-M   'P 1'
#
loop_
_entity.id
_entity.type
_entity.pdbx_description
1 polymer ?
#
loop_
_entity_poly.entity_id
_entity_poly.type
_entity_poly.pdbx_seq_one_letter_code
_entity_poly.pdbx_strand_id
1 'polypeptide(L)'
;MRDDLTQALYHDFPVLYKCMSWGFQNGDGWYEIIRRLSISISNIVASASLEPSEFTVSEVKEKFGLLRVYISNTNNAIQDAIYQSVQESSRTCEKCGGPGVQSARGGWIRASCEPCEAERLRIRQEQARRYDRRDSGTVEIE
;
A
#
# COMPACT_ATOMS: atom_id res chain seq x y z
N MET A 1 1.55 -5.72 2.81
CA MET A 1 0.24 -6.37 2.67
C MET A 1 0.41 -7.82 3.09
N ARG A 2 -0.60 -8.46 3.70
CA ARG A 2 -0.57 -9.89 4.03
C ARG A 2 -0.40 -10.76 2.78
N ASP A 3 0.14 -11.96 2.99
CA ASP A 3 0.55 -12.85 1.91
C ASP A 3 -0.65 -13.39 1.12
N ASP A 4 -1.77 -13.71 1.77
CA ASP A 4 -3.01 -14.18 1.13
C ASP A 4 -3.53 -13.18 0.10
N LEU A 5 -3.57 -11.90 0.48
CA LEU A 5 -4.00 -10.80 -0.39
C LEU A 5 -3.01 -10.59 -1.54
N THR A 6 -1.71 -10.67 -1.24
CA THR A 6 -0.65 -10.54 -2.25
C THR A 6 -0.74 -11.66 -3.30
N GLN A 7 -0.91 -12.91 -2.85
CA GLN A 7 -1.06 -14.05 -3.75
C GLN A 7 -2.33 -13.95 -4.60
N ALA A 8 -3.44 -13.45 -4.05
CA ALA A 8 -4.65 -13.20 -4.82
C ALA A 8 -4.42 -12.21 -5.97
N LEU A 9 -3.65 -11.13 -5.76
CA LEU A 9 -3.30 -10.18 -6.82
C LEU A 9 -2.42 -10.81 -7.90
N TYR A 10 -1.42 -11.62 -7.50
CA TYR A 10 -0.57 -12.31 -8.47
C TYR A 10 -1.33 -13.37 -9.27
N HIS A 11 -2.25 -14.09 -8.63
CA HIS A 11 -3.10 -15.08 -9.28
C HIS A 11 -4.07 -14.44 -10.27
N ASP A 12 -4.74 -13.35 -9.87
CA ASP A 12 -5.77 -12.70 -10.69
C ASP A 12 -5.16 -11.87 -11.83
N PHE A 13 -3.95 -11.30 -11.64
CA PHE A 13 -3.29 -10.42 -12.61
C PHE A 13 -1.82 -10.81 -12.88
N PRO A 14 -1.55 -12.05 -13.33
CA PRO A 14 -0.19 -12.58 -13.43
C PRO A 14 0.68 -11.83 -14.45
N VAL A 15 0.08 -11.32 -15.53
CA VAL A 15 0.80 -10.52 -16.54
C VAL A 15 1.14 -9.14 -16.00
N LEU A 16 0.15 -8.47 -15.37
CA LEU A 16 0.32 -7.13 -14.81
C LEU A 16 1.43 -7.10 -13.76
N TYR A 17 1.53 -8.13 -12.91
CA TYR A 17 2.49 -8.16 -11.80
C TYR A 17 3.72 -9.05 -12.04
N LYS A 18 4.00 -9.43 -13.29
CA LYS A 18 5.12 -10.30 -13.66
C LYS A 18 6.50 -9.78 -13.23
N CYS A 19 6.68 -8.46 -13.14
CA CYS A 19 7.96 -7.79 -12.92
C CYS A 19 8.14 -7.23 -11.51
N MET A 20 7.41 -7.75 -10.52
CA MET A 20 7.41 -7.26 -9.14
C MET A 20 8.60 -7.81 -8.34
N SER A 21 9.62 -6.98 -8.07
CA SER A 21 10.81 -7.42 -7.31
C SER A 21 10.67 -7.31 -5.79
N TRP A 22 9.80 -6.43 -5.29
CA TRP A 22 9.71 -6.08 -3.85
C TRP A 22 8.33 -6.29 -3.23
N GLY A 23 7.42 -6.96 -3.96
CA GLY A 23 6.05 -7.14 -3.53
C GLY A 23 5.30 -5.82 -3.33
N PHE A 24 4.25 -5.88 -2.50
CA PHE A 24 3.40 -4.73 -2.16
C PHE A 24 3.86 -4.10 -0.84
N GLN A 25 4.46 -2.92 -0.92
CA GLN A 25 5.03 -2.19 0.21
C GLN A 25 4.02 -1.18 0.79
N ASN A 26 2.84 -1.68 1.13
CA ASN A 26 1.74 -0.94 1.73
C ASN A 26 0.92 -1.84 2.66
N GLY A 27 0.04 -1.25 3.45
CA GLY A 27 -0.88 -1.99 4.33
C GLY A 27 -2.06 -2.64 3.61
N ASP A 28 -2.70 -3.58 4.30
CA ASP A 28 -3.81 -4.41 3.79
C ASP A 28 -5.04 -3.59 3.41
N GLY A 29 -5.25 -2.45 4.07
CA GLY A 29 -6.40 -1.58 3.86
C GLY A 29 -6.50 -1.01 2.46
N TRP A 30 -5.40 -1.00 1.69
CA TRP A 30 -5.41 -0.56 0.30
C TRP A 30 -5.55 -1.69 -0.72
N TYR A 31 -5.69 -2.94 -0.28
CA TYR A 31 -5.88 -4.09 -1.18
C TYR A 31 -7.01 -3.87 -2.18
N GLU A 32 -8.18 -3.43 -1.71
CA GLU A 32 -9.35 -3.22 -2.58
C GLU A 32 -9.13 -2.10 -3.61
N ILE A 33 -8.40 -1.05 -3.23
CA ILE A 33 -8.03 0.04 -4.15
C ILE A 33 -7.13 -0.51 -5.25
N ILE A 34 -6.12 -1.29 -4.86
CA ILE A 34 -5.16 -1.87 -5.79
C ILE A 34 -5.87 -2.86 -6.72
N ARG A 35 -6.72 -3.74 -6.19
CA ARG A 35 -7.48 -4.71 -6.99
C ARG A 35 -8.37 -4.03 -8.03
N ARG A 36 -9.09 -2.97 -7.66
CA ARG A 36 -9.91 -2.19 -8.61
C ARG A 36 -9.06 -1.47 -9.66
N LEU A 37 -7.89 -0.97 -9.27
CA LEU A 37 -6.92 -0.42 -10.22
C LEU A 37 -6.42 -1.48 -11.20
N SER A 38 -6.08 -2.69 -10.73
CA SER A 38 -5.65 -3.81 -11.58
C SER A 38 -6.72 -4.16 -12.62
N ILE A 39 -7.98 -4.29 -12.19
CA ILE A 39 -9.12 -4.55 -13.08
C ILE A 39 -9.25 -3.43 -14.11
N SER A 40 -9.18 -2.17 -13.68
CA SER A 40 -9.29 -1.01 -14.57
C SER A 40 -8.18 -1.03 -15.64
N ILE A 41 -6.93 -1.26 -15.24
CA ILE A 41 -5.80 -1.34 -16.18
C ILE A 41 -6.01 -2.48 -17.17
N SER A 42 -6.33 -3.69 -16.70
CA SER A 42 -6.58 -4.85 -17.57
C SER A 42 -7.72 -4.60 -18.56
N ASN A 43 -8.81 -3.96 -18.13
CA ASN A 43 -9.92 -3.61 -19.00
C ASN A 43 -9.56 -2.54 -20.03
N ILE A 44 -8.78 -1.53 -19.65
CA ILE A 44 -8.31 -0.48 -20.58
C ILE A 44 -7.42 -1.10 -21.66
N VAL A 45 -6.44 -1.93 -21.26
CA VAL A 45 -5.54 -2.64 -22.17
C VAL A 45 -6.34 -3.52 -23.14
N ALA A 46 -7.29 -4.32 -22.62
CA ALA A 46 -8.12 -5.20 -23.43
C ALA A 46 -9.03 -4.44 -24.40
N SER A 47 -9.71 -3.38 -23.94
CA SER A 47 -10.65 -2.61 -24.76
C SER A 47 -9.98 -1.79 -25.86
N ALA A 48 -8.71 -1.42 -25.66
CA ALA A 48 -7.89 -0.76 -26.67
C ALA A 48 -7.12 -1.74 -27.58
N SER A 49 -7.32 -3.06 -27.43
CA SER A 49 -6.58 -4.11 -28.16
C SER A 49 -5.06 -3.96 -28.07
N LEU A 50 -4.55 -3.58 -26.89
CA LEU A 50 -3.12 -3.38 -26.62
C LEU A 50 -2.48 -4.67 -26.07
N GLU A 51 -1.19 -4.85 -26.30
CA GLU A 51 -0.43 -6.00 -25.80
C GLU A 51 -0.23 -5.92 -24.27
N PRO A 52 -0.82 -6.84 -23.48
CA PRO A 52 -0.78 -6.73 -22.01
C PRO A 52 0.62 -6.76 -21.40
N SER A 53 1.57 -7.43 -22.05
CA SER A 53 2.97 -7.50 -21.58
C SER A 53 3.70 -6.16 -21.64
N GLU A 54 3.19 -5.16 -22.35
CA GLU A 54 3.76 -3.80 -22.35
C GLU A 54 3.37 -3.00 -21.09
N PHE A 55 2.33 -3.43 -20.37
CA PHE A 55 1.75 -2.75 -19.22
C PHE A 55 1.98 -3.56 -17.94
N THR A 56 3.24 -3.67 -17.51
CA THR A 56 3.64 -4.37 -16.29
C THR A 56 3.93 -3.39 -15.16
N VAL A 57 3.50 -3.74 -13.95
CA VAL A 57 3.78 -3.00 -12.72
C VAL A 57 5.06 -3.54 -12.11
N SER A 58 5.98 -2.63 -11.77
CA SER A 58 7.28 -2.95 -11.16
C SER A 58 7.33 -2.66 -9.66
N GLU A 59 6.50 -1.74 -9.17
CA GLU A 59 6.46 -1.37 -7.75
C GLU A 59 5.08 -0.81 -7.36
N VAL A 60 4.59 -1.24 -6.19
CA VAL A 60 3.41 -0.68 -5.54
C VAL A 60 3.76 -0.41 -4.08
N LYS A 61 3.68 0.86 -3.66
CA LYS A 61 4.09 1.26 -2.31
C LYS A 61 3.28 2.41 -1.75
N GLU A 62 3.37 2.58 -0.43
CA GLU A 62 3.04 3.83 0.23
C GLU A 62 4.17 4.85 0.07
N LYS A 63 3.81 6.11 -0.20
CA LYS A 63 4.72 7.25 -0.13
C LYS A 63 3.96 8.53 0.26
N PHE A 64 4.32 9.10 1.41
CA PHE A 64 3.70 10.31 1.98
C PHE A 64 2.19 10.17 2.24
N GLY A 65 1.76 9.01 2.72
CA GLY A 65 0.35 8.67 2.93
C GLY A 65 -0.45 8.49 1.65
N LEU A 66 0.22 8.30 0.51
CA LEU A 66 -0.42 8.09 -0.79
C LEU A 66 0.05 6.76 -1.41
N LEU A 67 -0.84 6.14 -2.18
CA LEU A 67 -0.49 5.04 -3.06
C LEU A 67 0.46 5.53 -4.16
N ARG A 68 1.46 4.74 -4.50
CA ARG A 68 2.32 4.96 -5.66
C ARG A 68 2.48 3.67 -6.44
N VAL A 69 2.24 3.76 -7.75
CA VAL A 69 2.31 2.65 -8.70
C VAL A 69 3.29 3.02 -9.80
N TYR A 70 4.27 2.15 -10.05
CA TYR A 70 5.21 2.27 -11.15
C TYR A 70 4.86 1.24 -12.21
N ILE A 71 4.53 1.70 -13.42
CA ILE A 71 4.11 0.88 -14.56
C ILE A 71 5.01 1.16 -15.75
N SER A 72 5.33 0.12 -16.54
CA SER A 72 6.26 0.18 -17.67
C SER A 72 5.78 1.05 -18.82
N ASN A 73 4.47 1.06 -19.08
CA ASN A 73 3.83 1.86 -20.11
C ASN A 73 2.51 2.43 -19.58
N THR A 74 2.04 3.53 -20.15
CA THR A 74 0.82 4.20 -19.72
C THR A 74 0.17 5.00 -20.84
N ASN A 75 -1.12 5.26 -20.71
CA ASN A 75 -1.90 6.17 -21.55
C ASN A 75 -2.81 7.01 -20.64
N ASN A 76 -3.52 7.99 -21.18
CA ASN A 76 -4.35 8.91 -20.39
C ASN A 76 -5.37 8.16 -19.51
N ALA A 77 -6.01 7.12 -20.02
CA ALA A 77 -7.00 6.35 -19.25
C ALA A 77 -6.36 5.60 -18.07
N ILE A 78 -5.16 5.03 -18.24
CA ILE A 78 -4.42 4.38 -17.16
C ILE A 78 -3.93 5.42 -16.14
N GLN A 79 -3.44 6.57 -16.61
CA GLN A 79 -3.02 7.67 -15.73
C GLN A 79 -4.19 8.17 -14.88
N ASP A 80 -5.37 8.32 -15.47
CA ASP A 80 -6.58 8.72 -14.76
C ASP A 80 -6.99 7.67 -13.71
N ALA A 81 -6.98 6.38 -14.07
CA ALA A 81 -7.27 5.30 -13.12
C ALA A 81 -6.29 5.27 -11.94
N ILE A 82 -4.99 5.47 -12.20
CA ILE A 82 -3.97 5.61 -11.16
C ILE A 82 -4.26 6.83 -10.30
N TYR A 83 -4.55 7.99 -10.90
CA TYR A 83 -4.84 9.22 -10.18
C TYR A 83 -6.04 9.08 -9.24
N GLN A 84 -7.14 8.46 -9.70
CA GLN A 84 -8.29 8.19 -8.85
C GLN A 84 -7.95 7.28 -7.67
N SER A 85 -7.12 6.26 -7.91
CA SER A 85 -6.64 5.34 -6.86
C SER A 85 -5.76 6.06 -5.82
N VAL A 86 -4.91 7.00 -6.28
CA VAL A 86 -4.11 7.87 -5.40
C VAL A 86 -5.02 8.75 -4.53
N GLN A 87 -6.02 9.41 -5.13
CA GLN A 87 -6.98 10.23 -4.37
C GLN A 87 -7.75 9.39 -3.35
N GLU A 88 -8.18 8.19 -3.73
CA GLU A 88 -8.86 7.28 -2.82
C GLU A 88 -7.97 6.83 -1.66
N SER A 89 -6.70 6.53 -1.93
CA SER A 89 -5.73 6.11 -0.89
C SER A 89 -5.52 7.19 0.17
N SER A 90 -5.56 8.48 -0.21
CA SER A 90 -5.38 9.61 0.72
C SER A 90 -6.45 9.69 1.82
N ARG A 91 -7.64 9.14 1.54
CA ARG A 91 -8.81 9.15 2.44
C ARG A 91 -9.17 7.76 2.97
N THR A 92 -8.30 6.78 2.75
CA THR A 92 -8.52 5.38 3.14
C THR A 92 -7.40 4.95 4.07
N CYS A 93 -7.75 4.40 5.23
CA CYS A 93 -6.78 3.90 6.17
C CYS A 93 -5.97 2.75 5.55
N GLU A 94 -4.65 2.95 5.44
CA GLU A 94 -3.72 1.98 4.88
C GLU A 94 -3.75 0.63 5.62
N LYS A 95 -4.05 0.64 6.93
CA LYS A 95 -4.06 -0.58 7.75
C LYS A 95 -5.36 -1.38 7.61
N CYS A 96 -6.53 -0.75 7.74
CA CYS A 96 -7.81 -1.47 7.84
C CYS A 96 -8.79 -1.25 6.67
N GLY A 97 -8.53 -0.29 5.79
CA GLY A 97 -9.37 0.00 4.62
C GLY A 97 -10.62 0.84 4.91
N GLY A 98 -10.88 1.18 6.17
CA GLY A 98 -11.92 2.14 6.54
C GLY A 98 -11.53 3.60 6.22
N PRO A 99 -12.41 4.58 6.48
CA PRO A 99 -12.10 6.00 6.28
C PRO A 99 -10.86 6.43 7.07
N GLY A 100 -9.92 7.08 6.40
CA GLY A 100 -8.67 7.55 6.98
C GLY A 100 -8.40 9.02 6.64
N VAL A 101 -7.45 9.61 7.35
CA VAL A 101 -6.96 10.97 7.07
C VAL A 101 -5.44 10.94 6.95
N GLN A 102 -4.89 11.75 6.05
CA GLN A 102 -3.46 11.97 6.03
C GLN A 102 -3.02 12.80 7.22
N SER A 103 -2.12 12.26 8.03
CA SER A 103 -1.54 12.99 9.16
C SER A 103 -0.08 12.62 9.37
N ALA A 104 0.71 13.57 9.86
CA ALA A 104 2.11 13.38 10.22
C ALA A 104 2.29 12.93 11.70
N ARG A 105 1.24 12.36 12.31
CA ARG A 105 1.31 11.87 13.69
C ARG A 105 2.38 10.80 13.79
N GLY A 106 3.22 10.86 14.83
CA GLY A 106 4.34 9.93 15.00
C GLY A 106 5.51 10.09 14.02
N GLY A 107 5.66 11.27 13.39
CA GLY A 107 6.85 11.66 12.62
C GLY A 107 6.89 11.20 11.16
N TRP A 108 5.86 10.49 10.69
CA TRP A 108 5.72 10.03 9.29
C TRP A 108 4.30 10.30 8.80
N ILE A 109 4.19 10.83 7.58
CA ILE A 109 2.88 11.06 6.94
C ILE A 109 2.28 9.71 6.55
N ARG A 110 1.07 9.42 7.02
CA ARG A 110 0.30 8.23 6.65
C ARG A 110 -1.19 8.56 6.52
N ALA A 111 -1.91 7.82 5.67
CA ALA A 111 -3.37 7.82 5.67
C ALA A 111 -3.87 6.76 6.66
N SER A 112 -4.38 7.18 7.82
CA SER A 112 -4.83 6.28 8.87
C SER A 112 -6.11 6.77 9.55
N CYS A 113 -6.92 5.84 10.04
CA CYS A 113 -8.02 6.14 10.96
C CYS A 113 -7.49 6.29 12.39
N GLU A 114 -8.23 6.98 13.25
CA GLU A 114 -7.83 7.21 14.65
C GLU A 114 -7.49 5.92 15.41
N PRO A 115 -8.31 4.85 15.35
CA PRO A 115 -8.00 3.62 16.09
C PRO A 115 -6.70 2.96 15.64
N CYS A 116 -6.46 2.89 14.32
CA CYS A 116 -5.23 2.29 13.79
C CYS A 116 -4.01 3.13 14.12
N GLU A 117 -4.14 4.45 14.11
CA GLU A 117 -3.06 5.39 14.46
C GLU A 117 -2.74 5.32 15.96
N ALA A 118 -3.74 5.35 16.83
CA ALA A 118 -3.58 5.23 18.27
C ALA A 118 -2.86 3.92 18.66
N GLU A 119 -3.28 2.81 18.07
CA GLU A 119 -2.64 1.51 18.30
C GLU A 119 -1.17 1.50 17.84
N ARG A 120 -0.89 2.08 16.67
CA ARG A 120 0.47 2.20 16.14
C ARG A 120 1.36 3.04 17.07
N LEU A 121 0.84 4.15 17.59
CA LEU A 121 1.56 5.01 18.52
C LEU A 121 1.80 4.31 19.87
N ARG A 122 0.81 3.57 20.39
CA ARG A 122 0.94 2.76 21.61
C ARG A 122 2.08 1.74 21.47
N ILE A 123 2.08 0.95 20.39
CA ILE A 123 3.14 -0.04 20.10
C ILE A 123 4.52 0.65 20.03
N ARG A 124 4.61 1.79 19.34
CA ARG A 124 5.86 2.54 19.22
C ARG A 124 6.38 3.04 20.57
N GLN A 125 5.51 3.53 21.44
CA GLN A 125 5.87 3.97 22.80
C GLN A 125 6.36 2.79 23.65
N GLU A 126 5.70 1.64 23.56
CA GLU A 126 6.12 0.42 24.25
C GLU A 126 7.49 -0.06 23.78
N GLN A 127 7.74 -0.05 22.46
CA GLN A 127 9.04 -0.38 21.88
C GLN A 127 10.15 0.58 22.32
N ALA A 128 9.88 1.89 22.33
CA ALA A 128 10.82 2.89 22.82
C ALA A 128 11.19 2.67 24.29
N ARG A 129 10.20 2.38 25.15
CA ARG A 129 10.43 2.05 26.57
C ARG A 129 11.24 0.77 26.75
N ARG A 130 11.01 -0.26 25.92
CA ARG A 130 11.79 -1.50 25.96
C ARG A 130 13.24 -1.27 25.55
N TYR A 131 13.45 -0.47 24.51
CA TYR A 131 14.79 -0.10 24.06
C TYR A 131 15.55 0.66 25.15
N ASP A 132 14.91 1.66 25.77
CA ASP A 132 15.49 2.46 26.86
C ASP A 132 15.84 1.62 28.11
N ARG A 133 14.99 0.66 28.50
CA ARG A 133 15.31 -0.29 29.59
C ARG A 133 16.50 -1.19 29.27
N ARG A 134 16.58 -1.68 28.04
CA ARG A 134 17.70 -2.52 27.59
C ARG A 134 19.01 -1.73 27.58
N ASP A 135 18.98 -0.49 27.10
CA ASP A 135 20.15 0.39 27.04
C ASP A 135 20.61 0.85 28.44
N SER A 136 19.66 1.09 29.35
CA SER A 136 19.94 1.43 30.76
C SER A 136 20.32 0.22 31.64
N GLY A 137 20.34 -1.00 31.11
CA GLY A 137 20.70 -2.22 31.87
C GLY A 137 19.67 -2.65 32.92
N THR A 138 18.43 -2.16 32.85
CA THR A 138 17.35 -2.43 33.83
C THR A 138 16.48 -3.63 33.46
N VAL A 139 17.01 -4.60 32.71
CA VAL A 139 16.30 -5.84 32.40
C VAL A 139 16.49 -6.80 33.57
N GLU A 140 15.49 -6.91 34.45
CA GLU A 140 15.41 -8.02 35.40
C GLU A 140 15.23 -9.33 34.59
N ILE A 141 16.19 -10.23 34.77
CA ILE A 141 16.19 -11.57 34.21
C ILE A 141 15.31 -12.42 35.14
N GLU A 142 14.12 -12.81 34.70
CA GLU A 142 13.36 -13.92 35.28
C GLU A 142 13.71 -15.23 34.58
#